data_AF-A0AAU8LNL8-F1
#
_entry.id   AF-A0AAU8LNL8-F1
#
_cell.length_a   1.000
_cell.length_b   1.000
_cell.length_c   1.000
_cell.angle_alpha   90.00
_cell.angle_beta   90.00
_cell.angle_gamma   90.00
#
_symmetry.space_group_name_H-M   'P 1'
#
loop_
_entity.id
_entity.type
_entity.pdbx_description
1 polymer ?
#
loop_
_entity_poly.entity_id
_entity_poly.type
_entity_poly.pdbx_seq_one_letter_code
_entity_poly.pdbx_strand_id
1 'polypeptide(L)' 'MRTTLNIDDRLFQDVLSITKAKSKTEAVRTALTEFLRMKRKEKILAMRGRVDIRGSEKLREEEQREYEEIQQ' A
#
# COMPACT_ATOMS: atom_id res chain seq x y z
N MET A 1 -5.77 3.60 -24.59
CA MET A 1 -5.11 2.98 -25.76
C MET A 1 -5.66 1.58 -25.93
N ARG A 2 -6.00 1.16 -27.17
CA ARG A 2 -6.36 -0.23 -27.47
C ARG A 2 -5.10 -0.94 -27.95
N THR A 3 -4.78 -2.06 -27.34
CA THR A 3 -3.55 -2.82 -27.61
C THR A 3 -3.90 -4.30 -27.64
N THR A 4 -3.21 -5.06 -28.49
CA THR A 4 -3.27 -6.51 -28.51
C THR A 4 -2.02 -7.03 -27.80
N LEU A 5 -2.19 -7.88 -26.79
CA LEU A 5 -1.11 -8.48 -26.01
C LEU A 5 -1.38 -9.98 -25.90
N ASN A 6 -0.33 -10.79 -25.97
CA ASN A 6 -0.42 -12.23 -25.74
C ASN A 6 -0.16 -12.51 -24.25
N ILE A 7 -1.11 -13.14 -23.57
CA ILE A 7 -1.07 -13.42 -22.13
C ILE A 7 -1.53 -14.86 -21.94
N ASP A 8 -0.94 -15.57 -20.97
CA ASP A 8 -1.40 -16.90 -20.57
C ASP A 8 -2.87 -16.87 -20.11
N ASP A 9 -3.68 -17.78 -20.64
CA ASP A 9 -5.11 -17.84 -20.35
C ASP A 9 -5.40 -18.18 -18.88
N ARG A 10 -4.58 -19.03 -18.24
CA ARG A 10 -4.76 -19.40 -16.83
C ARG A 10 -4.50 -18.20 -15.94
N LEU A 11 -3.41 -17.48 -16.21
CA LEU A 11 -3.11 -16.22 -15.50
C LEU A 11 -4.25 -15.23 -15.64
N PHE A 12 -4.84 -15.13 -16.84
CA PHE A 12 -5.95 -14.21 -17.08
C PHE A 12 -7.23 -14.62 -16.35
N GLN A 13 -7.52 -15.92 -16.29
CA GLN A 13 -8.64 -16.46 -15.50
C GLN A 13 -8.46 -16.18 -14.01
N ASP A 14 -7.24 -16.35 -13.48
CA ASP A 14 -6.94 -16.04 -12.08
C ASP A 14 -7.19 -14.56 -11.81
N VAL A 15 -6.68 -13.66 -12.65
CA VAL A 15 -6.91 -12.22 -12.51
C VAL A 15 -8.40 -11.88 -12.59
N LEU A 16 -9.16 -12.47 -13.50
CA LEU A 16 -10.62 -12.27 -13.58
C LEU A 16 -11.34 -12.76 -12.31
N SER A 17 -10.95 -13.92 -11.78
CA SER A 17 -11.58 -14.50 -10.59
C SER A 17 -11.29 -13.68 -9.33
N ILE A 18 -10.06 -13.20 -9.17
CA ILE A 18 -9.62 -12.38 -8.04
C ILE A 18 -10.23 -10.99 -8.13
N THR A 19 -10.23 -10.38 -9.32
CA THR A 19 -10.77 -9.02 -9.49
C THR A 19 -12.30 -8.97 -9.58
N LYS A 20 -12.96 -10.11 -9.83
CA LYS A 20 -14.41 -10.22 -10.09
C LYS A 20 -14.91 -9.24 -11.18
N ALA A 21 -14.01 -8.87 -12.10
CA ALA A 21 -14.29 -7.88 -13.13
C ALA A 21 -15.23 -8.44 -14.20
N LYS A 22 -16.08 -7.58 -14.78
CA LYS A 22 -17.05 -7.99 -15.81
C LYS A 22 -16.42 -8.14 -17.19
N SER A 23 -15.23 -7.57 -17.39
CA SER A 23 -14.53 -7.60 -18.68
C SER A 23 -13.02 -7.78 -18.49
N LYS A 24 -12.37 -8.33 -19.53
CA LYS A 24 -10.92 -8.49 -19.60
C LYS A 24 -10.18 -7.15 -19.39
N THR A 25 -10.68 -6.09 -20.03
CA THR A 25 -10.09 -4.75 -19.92
C THR A 25 -10.15 -4.20 -18.49
N GLU A 26 -11.28 -4.39 -17.82
CA GLU A 26 -11.46 -3.95 -16.43
C GLU A 26 -10.54 -4.71 -15.48
N ALA A 27 -10.44 -6.03 -15.64
CA ALA A 27 -9.55 -6.88 -14.84
C ALA A 27 -8.09 -6.40 -14.92
N VAL A 28 -7.60 -6.14 -16.15
CA VAL A 28 -6.24 -5.63 -16.38
C VAL A 28 -6.04 -4.25 -15.79
N ARG A 29 -7.03 -3.34 -15.95
CA ARG A 29 -6.95 -1.99 -15.39
C ARG A 29 -6.85 -2.01 -13.86
N THR A 30 -7.65 -2.86 -13.22
CA THR A 30 -7.63 -3.04 -11.76
C THR A 30 -6.28 -3.62 -11.31
N ALA A 31 -5.81 -4.68 -11.96
CA ALA A 31 -4.54 -5.31 -11.64
C ALA A 31 -3.35 -4.33 -11.74
N LEU A 32 -3.28 -3.55 -12.82
CA LEU A 32 -2.21 -2.55 -13.00
C LEU A 32 -2.29 -1.41 -11.97
N THR A 33 -3.50 -0.96 -11.65
CA THR A 33 -3.71 0.10 -10.65
C THR A 33 -3.25 -0.34 -9.26
N GLU A 34 -3.64 -1.54 -8.86
CA GLU A 34 -3.26 -2.10 -7.56
C GLU A 34 -1.76 -2.44 -7.50
N PHE A 35 -1.18 -2.95 -8.59
CA PHE A 35 0.26 -3.16 -8.69
C PHE A 35 1.05 -1.85 -8.44
N LEU A 36 0.64 -0.75 -9.08
CA LEU A 36 1.29 0.55 -8.86
C LEU A 36 1.09 1.06 -7.42
N ARG A 37 -0.07 0.82 -6.82
CA ARG A 37 -0.31 1.15 -5.40
C ARG A 37 0.61 0.36 -4.47
N MET A 38 0.77 -0.94 -4.71
CA MET A 38 1.69 -1.80 -3.96
C MET A 38 3.13 -1.28 -4.07
N LYS A 39 3.60 -0.94 -5.27
CA LYS A 39 4.95 -0.38 -5.47
C LYS A 39 5.16 0.96 -4.78
N ARG A 40 4.14 1.82 -4.71
CA ARG A 40 4.21 3.06 -3.92
C ARG A 40 4.31 2.78 -2.42
N LYS A 41 3.54 1.81 -1.91
CA LYS A 41 3.62 1.38 -0.50
C LYS A 41 4.98 0.78 -0.18
N GLU A 42 5.52 -0.09 -1.03
CA GLU A 42 6.88 -0.63 -0.90
C GLU A 42 7.92 0.49 -0.82
N LYS A 43 7.80 1.52 -1.67
CA LYS A 43 8.71 2.67 -1.64
C LYS A 43 8.64 3.44 -0.31
N ILE A 44 7.43 3.67 0.22
CA ILE A 44 7.23 4.32 1.52
C ILE A 44 7.82 3.45 2.65
N LEU A 45 7.58 2.14 2.61
CA LEU A 45 8.14 1.19 3.57
C LEU A 45 9.67 1.12 3.49
N ALA A 46 10.26 1.21 2.30
CA ALA A 46 11.71 1.29 2.13
C ALA A 46 12.32 2.60 2.66
N MET A 47 11.51 3.65 2.80
CA MET A 47 11.91 4.89 3.48
C MET A 47 11.75 4.80 5.01
N ARG A 48 11.03 3.79 5.51
CA ARG A 48 10.89 3.52 6.95
C ARG A 48 12.27 3.15 7.51
N GLY A 49 12.80 4.00 8.38
CA GLY A 49 14.17 3.91 8.91
C GLY A 49 15.16 4.94 8.38
N ARG A 50 14.81 5.71 7.32
CA ARG A 50 15.57 6.91 6.90
C ARG A 50 14.88 8.23 7.25
N VAL A 51 13.60 8.17 7.60
CA VAL A 51 12.86 9.34 8.06
C VAL A 51 13.18 9.54 9.53
N ASP A 52 14.08 10.47 9.79
CA ASP A 52 14.35 11.00 11.12
C ASP A 52 13.15 11.87 11.54
N ILE A 53 12.22 11.27 12.28
CA ILE A 53 11.06 11.99 12.84
C ILE A 53 11.55 12.78 14.05
N ARG A 54 12.26 13.88 13.77
CA ARG A 54 12.71 14.84 14.79
C ARG A 54 11.49 15.45 15.46
N GLY A 55 11.41 15.32 16.78
CA GLY A 55 10.29 15.79 17.59
C GLY A 55 9.48 14.68 18.27
N SER A 56 9.73 13.41 17.94
CA SER A 56 9.02 12.29 18.59
C SER A 56 9.50 11.98 20.02
N GLU A 57 10.67 12.47 20.43
CA GLU A 57 11.20 12.25 21.79
C GLU A 57 10.51 13.18 22.79
N LYS A 58 10.43 14.48 22.49
CA LYS A 58 9.74 15.46 23.36
C LYS A 58 8.26 15.11 23.56
N LEU A 59 7.58 14.69 22.50
CA LEU A 59 6.18 14.30 22.57
C LEU A 59 5.98 13.05 23.45
N ARG A 60 6.94 12.11 23.45
CA ARG A 60 6.93 10.91 24.30
C ARG A 60 7.23 11.23 25.76
N GLU A 61 8.13 12.19 26.00
CA GLU A 61 8.44 12.69 27.34
C GLU A 61 7.25 13.43 27.96
N GLU A 62 6.53 14.23 27.17
CA GLU A 62 5.31 14.94 27.60
C GLU A 62 4.19 13.94 27.93
N GLU A 63 3.95 12.94 27.09
CA GLU A 63 2.99 11.86 27.38
C GLU A 63 3.34 11.14 28.69
N GLN A 64 4.61 10.78 28.90
CA GLN A 64 5.04 10.09 30.13
C GLN A 64 4.80 10.91 31.39
N ARG A 65 5.04 12.22 31.35
CA ARG A 65 4.79 13.11 32.49
C ARG A 65 3.30 13.23 32.81
N GLU A 66 2.44 13.34 31.79
CA GLU A 66 0.99 13.36 32.00
C GLU A 66 0.49 12.07 32.67
N TYR A 67 1.04 10.90 32.28
CA TYR A 67 0.69 9.64 32.96
C TYR A 67 1.16 9.60 34.41
N GLU A 68 2.34 10.14 34.73
CA GLU A 68 2.86 10.19 36.10
C GLU A 68 2.06 11.13 37.00
N GLU A 69 1.59 12.28 36.48
CA GLU A 69 0.74 13.22 37.22
C GLU A 69 -0.67 12.68 37.50
N ILE A 70 -1.22 11.84 36.63
CA ILE A 70 -2.55 11.24 36.82
C ILE A 70 -2.52 10.07 37.83
N GLN A 71 -1.34 9.50 38.12
CA GLN A 71 -1.17 8.38 39.05
C GLN A 71 -0.71 8.80 40.46
N GLN A 72 -0.48 10.10 40.71
CA GLN A 72 -0.25 10.68 42.04
C GLN A 72 -1.54 11.25 42.65
#